data_AF-A0A8H9N1T1-F1
#
_entry.id   AF-A0A8H9N1T1-F1
#
_cell.length_a   1.000
_cell.length_b   1.000
_cell.length_c   1.000
_cell.angle_alpha   90.00
_cell.angle_beta   90.00
_cell.angle_gamma   90.00
#
_symmetry.space_group_name_H-M   'P 1'
#
loop_
_entity.id
_entity.type
_entity.pdbx_description
1 polymer ?
#
loop_
_entity_poly.entity_id
_entity_poly.type
_entity_poly.pdbx_seq_one_letter_code
_entity_poly.pdbx_strand_id
1 'polypeptide(L)'
;MASESTSIETVWSRTREAIDFLHNCQDVEKIKFELVELVDLARGLVPSKKTHYHMLDEWGTPVYNAIHSRLEEYGFVNGDREGNGKKPEVMLWWSIYGMISVIVWSPNLNSPGVAPHKASAHSRNEALITELEIIIKS
;
A
#
# COMPACT_ATOMS: atom_id res chain seq x y z
N MET A 1 -8.08 23.84 -7.76
CA MET A 1 -8.34 22.77 -8.76
C MET A 1 -7.08 22.09 -9.27
N ALA A 2 -5.87 22.67 -9.16
CA ALA A 2 -4.63 22.02 -9.57
C ALA A 2 -4.00 21.05 -8.52
N SER A 3 -4.47 21.05 -7.27
CA SER A 3 -3.87 20.26 -6.18
C SER A 3 -4.42 18.85 -6.04
N GLU A 4 -5.64 18.59 -6.53
CA GLU A 4 -6.29 17.26 -6.41
C GLU A 4 -5.81 16.28 -7.49
N SER A 5 -5.44 16.77 -8.68
CA SER A 5 -4.94 15.89 -9.76
C SER A 5 -3.58 15.27 -9.41
N THR A 6 -2.66 16.06 -8.83
CA THR A 6 -1.33 15.60 -8.41
C THR A 6 -1.39 14.52 -7.33
N SER A 7 -2.42 14.55 -6.48
CA SER A 7 -2.56 13.60 -5.37
C SER A 7 -3.08 12.23 -5.79
N ILE A 8 -4.07 12.16 -6.69
CA ILE A 8 -4.59 10.87 -7.22
C ILE A 8 -3.52 10.18 -8.06
N GLU A 9 -2.79 10.94 -8.87
CA GLU A 9 -1.64 10.45 -9.64
C GLU A 9 -0.59 9.79 -8.75
N THR A 10 -0.42 10.24 -7.51
CA THR A 10 0.60 9.71 -6.59
C THR A 10 0.28 8.28 -6.16
N VAL A 11 -0.97 7.95 -5.84
CA VAL A 11 -1.35 6.56 -5.46
C VAL A 11 -1.27 5.64 -6.67
N TRP A 12 -1.82 6.08 -7.81
CA TRP A 12 -1.75 5.30 -9.03
C TRP A 12 -0.32 5.08 -9.54
N SER A 13 0.59 6.03 -9.32
CA SER A 13 2.01 5.81 -9.60
C SER A 13 2.55 4.64 -8.78
N ARG A 14 2.21 4.56 -7.49
CA ARG A 14 2.66 3.46 -6.62
C ARG A 14 2.03 2.12 -7.01
N THR A 15 0.74 2.10 -7.34
CA THR A 15 0.08 0.87 -7.79
C THR A 15 0.71 0.37 -9.10
N ARG A 16 0.98 1.26 -10.06
CA ARG A 16 1.66 0.91 -11.31
C ARG A 16 3.10 0.46 -11.09
N GLU A 17 3.87 1.18 -10.27
CA GLU A 17 5.23 0.79 -9.90
C GLU A 17 5.25 -0.63 -9.31
N ALA A 18 4.32 -0.93 -8.38
CA ALA A 18 4.21 -2.26 -7.80
C ALA A 18 3.87 -3.34 -8.85
N ILE A 19 2.99 -3.05 -9.81
CA ILE A 19 2.67 -3.97 -10.93
C ILE A 19 3.91 -4.18 -11.82
N ASP A 20 4.60 -3.11 -12.18
CA ASP A 20 5.79 -3.18 -13.02
C ASP A 20 6.87 -4.03 -12.34
N PHE A 21 7.09 -3.83 -11.03
CA PHE A 21 8.02 -4.66 -10.27
C PHE A 21 7.54 -6.10 -10.10
N LEU A 22 6.24 -6.33 -9.96
CA LEU A 22 5.66 -7.68 -9.89
C LEU A 22 6.03 -8.48 -11.14
N HIS A 23 5.86 -7.89 -12.33
CA HIS A 23 6.21 -8.54 -13.60
C HIS A 23 7.72 -8.80 -13.76
N ASN A 24 8.55 -8.15 -12.96
CA ASN A 24 10.00 -8.35 -12.93
C ASN A 24 10.47 -9.29 -11.81
N CYS A 25 9.58 -9.73 -10.91
CA CYS A 25 9.92 -10.65 -9.82
C CYS A 25 10.24 -12.06 -10.36
N GLN A 26 11.12 -12.78 -9.67
CA GLN A 26 11.54 -14.12 -10.08
C GLN A 26 10.41 -15.15 -9.94
N ASP A 27 9.62 -15.05 -8.87
CA ASP A 27 8.51 -15.95 -8.57
C ASP A 27 7.22 -15.15 -8.33
N VAL A 28 6.54 -14.82 -9.42
CA VAL A 28 5.32 -14.00 -9.42
C VAL A 28 4.19 -14.65 -8.60
N GLU A 29 4.03 -15.97 -8.69
CA GLU A 29 2.96 -16.67 -7.99
C GLU A 29 3.20 -16.70 -6.48
N LYS A 30 4.45 -16.88 -6.03
CA LYS A 30 4.81 -16.69 -4.62
C LYS A 30 4.45 -15.29 -4.15
N ILE A 31 4.83 -14.25 -4.90
CA ILE A 31 4.53 -12.86 -4.51
C ILE A 31 3.02 -12.61 -4.47
N LYS A 32 2.26 -13.10 -5.45
CA LYS A 32 0.79 -12.98 -5.44
C LYS A 32 0.16 -13.65 -4.22
N PHE A 33 0.68 -14.81 -3.81
CA PHE A 33 0.23 -15.46 -2.58
C PHE A 33 0.54 -14.61 -1.34
N GLU A 34 1.74 -14.05 -1.23
CA GLU A 34 2.11 -13.15 -0.12
C GLU A 34 1.28 -11.85 -0.09
N LEU A 35 0.90 -11.33 -1.25
CA LEU A 35 -0.03 -10.20 -1.35
C LEU A 35 -1.44 -10.57 -0.89
N VAL A 36 -1.90 -11.80 -1.18
CA VAL A 36 -3.18 -12.32 -0.64
C VAL A 36 -3.13 -12.39 0.89
N GLU A 37 -2.02 -12.84 1.47
CA GLU A 37 -1.87 -12.84 2.94
C GLU A 37 -1.95 -11.44 3.53
N LEU A 38 -1.38 -10.42 2.87
CA LEU A 38 -1.51 -9.03 3.29
C LEU A 38 -2.96 -8.52 3.19
N VAL A 39 -3.69 -8.90 2.14
CA VAL A 39 -5.12 -8.58 1.98
C VAL A 39 -5.94 -9.23 3.10
N ASP A 40 -5.68 -10.49 3.42
CA ASP A 40 -6.38 -11.21 4.47
C ASP A 40 -6.09 -10.62 5.85
N LEU A 41 -4.84 -10.21 6.11
CA LEU A 41 -4.51 -9.42 7.30
C LEU A 41 -5.34 -8.13 7.36
N ALA A 42 -5.35 -7.34 6.30
CA ALA A 42 -6.08 -6.07 6.24
C ALA A 42 -7.60 -6.25 6.42
N ARG A 43 -8.17 -7.33 5.89
CA ARG A 43 -9.59 -7.70 6.07
C ARG A 43 -9.89 -8.16 7.49
N GLY A 44 -8.93 -8.78 8.17
CA GLY A 44 -9.05 -9.23 9.57
C GLY A 44 -8.98 -8.09 10.59
N LEU A 45 -8.53 -6.89 10.19
CA LEU A 45 -8.51 -5.72 11.07
C LEU A 45 -9.93 -5.19 11.33
N VAL A 46 -10.10 -4.44 12.43
CA VAL A 46 -11.34 -3.71 12.75
C VAL A 46 -11.04 -2.20 12.84
N PRO A 47 -10.77 -1.51 11.72
CA PRO A 47 -10.35 -0.12 11.77
C PRO A 47 -11.50 0.81 12.17
N SER A 48 -11.15 1.91 12.85
CA SER A 48 -12.12 2.93 13.22
C SER A 48 -12.77 3.59 12.00
N LYS A 49 -14.09 3.79 12.09
CA LYS A 49 -14.88 4.62 11.15
C LYS A 49 -14.86 6.12 11.49
N LYS A 50 -14.33 6.51 12.65
CA LYS A 50 -14.18 7.92 13.03
C LYS A 50 -13.11 8.58 12.16
N THR A 51 -13.36 9.82 11.76
CA THR A 51 -12.50 10.64 10.89
C THR A 51 -11.46 11.41 11.72
N HIS A 52 -10.71 12.31 11.09
CA HIS A 52 -9.74 13.20 11.76
C HIS A 52 -8.63 12.43 12.50
N TYR A 53 -7.98 11.51 11.79
CA TYR A 53 -6.81 10.76 12.25
C TYR A 53 -7.07 9.80 13.43
N HIS A 54 -8.33 9.54 13.77
CA HIS A 54 -8.65 8.66 14.87
C HIS A 54 -8.26 7.21 14.56
N MET A 55 -7.44 6.65 15.45
CA MET A 55 -6.94 5.29 15.42
C MET A 55 -6.22 4.89 14.11
N LEU A 56 -5.47 5.83 13.51
CA LEU A 56 -4.69 5.54 12.32
C LEU A 56 -3.49 4.65 12.61
N ASP A 57 -2.85 4.83 13.77
CA ASP A 57 -1.67 4.06 14.13
C ASP A 57 -2.04 2.60 14.43
N GLU A 58 -3.18 2.37 15.07
CA GLU A 58 -3.72 1.05 15.39
C GLU A 58 -4.09 0.27 14.12
N TRP A 59 -4.50 0.96 13.06
CA TRP A 59 -4.70 0.36 11.75
C TRP A 59 -3.39 0.18 10.98
N GLY A 60 -2.55 1.23 10.92
CA GLY A 60 -1.36 1.25 10.08
C GLY A 60 -0.26 0.34 10.60
N THR A 61 -0.02 0.28 11.91
CA THR A 61 1.07 -0.49 12.52
C THR A 61 1.10 -1.96 12.10
N PRO A 62 0.02 -2.75 12.21
CA PRO A 62 0.06 -4.15 11.79
C PRO A 62 0.35 -4.31 10.29
N VAL A 63 -0.20 -3.42 9.44
CA VAL A 63 0.05 -3.45 7.99
C VAL A 63 1.50 -3.10 7.68
N TYR A 64 2.04 -2.04 8.30
CA TYR A 64 3.44 -1.64 8.14
C TYR A 64 4.40 -2.75 8.58
N ASN A 65 4.12 -3.41 9.71
CA ASN A 65 4.96 -4.51 10.21
C ASN A 65 4.96 -5.71 9.27
N ALA A 66 3.81 -6.05 8.67
CA ALA A 66 3.74 -7.13 7.68
C ALA A 66 4.60 -6.81 6.45
N ILE A 67 4.50 -5.58 5.92
CA ILE A 67 5.31 -5.15 4.76
C ILE A 67 6.79 -5.07 5.12
N HIS A 68 7.12 -4.55 6.30
CA HIS A 68 8.49 -4.49 6.79
C HIS A 68 9.13 -5.88 6.87
N SER A 69 8.38 -6.87 7.37
CA SER A 69 8.86 -8.26 7.46
C SER A 69 9.20 -8.82 6.07
N ARG A 70 8.41 -8.49 5.04
CA ARG A 70 8.70 -8.89 3.66
C ARG A 70 9.90 -8.14 3.08
N LEU A 71 10.03 -6.84 3.35
CA LEU A 71 11.23 -6.07 2.97
C LEU A 71 12.50 -6.71 3.55
N GLU A 72 12.48 -7.12 4.82
CA GLU A 72 13.61 -7.82 5.46
C GLU A 72 13.88 -9.19 4.82
N GLU A 73 12.85 -9.99 4.55
CA GLU A 73 12.98 -11.30 3.88
C GLU A 73 13.64 -11.19 2.52
N TYR A 74 13.27 -10.18 1.72
CA TYR A 74 13.87 -9.91 0.41
C TYR A 74 15.20 -9.15 0.48
N GLY A 75 15.72 -8.92 1.69
CA GLY A 75 17.04 -8.35 1.91
C GLY A 75 17.11 -6.85 1.59
N PHE A 76 16.06 -6.09 1.89
CA PHE A 76 16.10 -4.63 1.87
C PHE A 76 17.20 -4.11 2.79
N VAL A 77 18.00 -3.17 2.30
CA VAL A 77 19.04 -2.51 3.10
C VAL A 77 18.74 -1.01 3.17
N ASN A 78 18.54 -0.49 4.38
CA ASN A 78 18.25 0.93 4.56
C ASN A 78 19.43 1.79 4.06
N GLY A 79 19.13 2.82 3.26
CA GLY A 79 20.12 3.72 2.65
C GLY A 79 20.76 3.21 1.35
N ASP A 80 20.61 1.93 0.99
CA ASP A 80 21.20 1.36 -0.22
C ASP A 80 20.23 1.44 -1.41
N ARG A 81 20.09 2.64 -1.98
CA ARG A 81 19.19 2.87 -3.13
C ARG A 81 19.58 2.03 -4.35
N GLU A 82 20.87 1.91 -4.63
CA GLU A 82 21.34 1.20 -5.82
C GLU A 82 21.18 -0.32 -5.68
N GLY A 83 21.53 -0.88 -4.52
CA GLY A 83 21.40 -2.31 -4.26
C GLY A 83 19.94 -2.75 -4.17
N ASN A 84 19.07 -1.96 -3.53
CA ASN A 84 17.63 -2.25 -3.48
C ASN A 84 16.99 -2.14 -4.87
N GLY A 85 17.39 -1.15 -5.69
CA GLY A 85 16.86 -0.96 -7.04
C GLY A 85 17.10 -2.12 -8.00
N LYS A 86 18.04 -3.02 -7.68
CA LYS A 86 18.34 -4.24 -8.44
C LYS A 86 17.49 -5.45 -8.01
N LYS A 87 16.64 -5.31 -7.00
CA LYS A 87 15.81 -6.37 -6.40
C LYS A 87 14.34 -6.04 -6.63
N PRO A 88 13.70 -6.60 -7.67
CA PRO A 88 12.30 -6.31 -8.01
C PRO A 88 11.34 -6.54 -6.85
N GLU A 89 11.52 -7.62 -6.08
CA GLU A 89 10.69 -7.96 -4.93
C GLU A 89 10.77 -6.88 -3.84
N VAL A 90 12.00 -6.42 -3.53
CA VAL A 90 12.20 -5.30 -2.60
C VAL A 90 11.50 -4.05 -3.08
N MET A 91 11.63 -3.72 -4.37
CA MET A 91 11.04 -2.52 -4.95
C MET A 91 9.51 -2.59 -5.03
N LEU A 92 8.93 -3.77 -5.22
CA LEU A 92 7.50 -4.02 -5.11
C LEU A 92 7.01 -3.74 -3.68
N TRP A 93 7.62 -4.37 -2.68
CA TRP A 93 7.23 -4.19 -1.28
C TRP A 93 7.46 -2.75 -0.80
N TRP A 94 8.50 -2.09 -1.31
CA TRP A 94 8.76 -0.67 -1.05
C TRP A 94 7.70 0.25 -1.68
N SER A 95 7.23 -0.09 -2.88
CA SER A 95 6.13 0.64 -3.54
C SER A 95 4.83 0.52 -2.75
N ILE A 96 4.53 -0.66 -2.22
CA ILE A 96 3.37 -0.90 -1.34
C ILE A 96 3.52 -0.17 -0.01
N TYR A 97 4.71 -0.18 0.61
CA TYR A 97 5.00 0.60 1.81
C TYR A 97 4.72 2.10 1.59
N GLY A 98 5.21 2.64 0.47
CA GLY A 98 4.97 4.03 0.06
C GLY A 98 3.49 4.32 -0.18
N MET A 99 2.74 3.37 -0.75
CA MET A 99 1.32 3.50 -1.05
C MET A 99 0.48 3.79 0.20
N ILE A 100 0.75 3.13 1.33
CA ILE A 100 -0.02 3.35 2.58
C ILE A 100 0.04 4.82 3.01
N SER A 101 1.20 5.46 2.87
CA SER A 101 1.40 6.86 3.26
C SER A 101 0.60 7.84 2.40
N VAL A 102 0.23 7.44 1.19
CA VAL A 102 -0.50 8.28 0.22
C VAL A 102 -1.92 7.77 -0.04
N ILE A 103 -2.36 6.66 0.59
CA ILE A 103 -3.64 5.99 0.30
C ILE A 103 -4.87 6.89 0.51
N VAL A 104 -4.71 7.96 1.29
CA VAL A 104 -5.70 9.04 1.45
C VAL A 104 -6.03 9.78 0.15
N TRP A 105 -5.30 9.50 -0.92
CA TRP A 105 -5.54 10.06 -2.25
C TRP A 105 -5.93 8.97 -3.27
N SER A 106 -6.19 7.74 -2.81
CA SER A 106 -6.63 6.67 -3.70
C SER A 106 -7.96 7.05 -4.34
N PRO A 107 -8.16 6.79 -5.64
CA PRO A 107 -9.48 6.94 -6.25
C PRO A 107 -10.49 5.92 -5.71
N ASN A 108 -10.01 4.86 -5.03
CA ASN A 108 -10.83 3.89 -4.31
C ASN A 108 -11.15 4.34 -2.88
N LEU A 109 -10.72 5.53 -2.46
CA LEU A 109 -11.02 6.07 -1.14
C LEU A 109 -12.47 6.54 -1.05
N ASN A 110 -13.28 5.80 -0.30
CA ASN A 110 -14.64 6.20 0.02
C ASN A 110 -14.71 7.01 1.32
N SER A 111 -14.73 8.35 1.22
CA SER A 111 -14.83 9.25 2.38
C SER A 111 -15.80 10.41 2.16
N PRO A 112 -17.12 10.14 2.07
CA PRO A 112 -18.11 11.16 1.79
C PRO A 112 -18.19 12.16 2.95
N GLY A 113 -18.19 13.46 2.61
CA GLY A 113 -18.43 14.54 3.59
C GLY A 113 -17.22 14.98 4.40
N VAL A 114 -16.00 14.50 4.11
CA VAL A 114 -14.76 15.00 4.72
C VAL A 114 -13.64 15.13 3.68
N ALA A 115 -12.66 15.98 3.97
CA ALA A 115 -11.46 16.08 3.13
C ALA A 115 -10.68 14.74 3.14
N PRO A 116 -10.05 14.32 2.02
CA PRO A 116 -9.44 12.99 1.92
C PRO A 116 -8.36 12.72 2.98
N HIS A 117 -7.52 13.70 3.31
CA HIS A 117 -6.51 13.59 4.38
C HIS A 117 -7.10 13.38 5.78
N LYS A 118 -8.41 13.62 5.97
CA LYS A 118 -9.17 13.39 7.20
C LYS A 118 -9.97 12.08 7.17
N ALA A 119 -9.86 11.29 6.11
CA ALA A 119 -10.54 10.02 5.98
C ALA A 119 -10.22 9.07 7.13
N SER A 120 -11.22 8.28 7.51
CA SER A 120 -11.14 7.29 8.59
C SER A 120 -10.14 6.18 8.27
N ALA A 121 -9.65 5.50 9.32
CA ALA A 121 -8.83 4.30 9.16
C ALA A 121 -9.55 3.23 8.32
N HIS A 122 -10.86 3.08 8.50
CA HIS A 122 -11.70 2.16 7.74
C HIS A 122 -11.68 2.46 6.24
N SER A 123 -11.95 3.71 5.85
CA SER A 123 -11.94 4.12 4.43
C SER A 123 -10.57 3.88 3.78
N ARG A 124 -9.48 4.17 4.50
CA ARG A 124 -8.12 3.94 4.01
C ARG A 124 -7.81 2.45 3.86
N ASN A 125 -8.31 1.61 4.76
CA ASN A 125 -8.17 0.16 4.69
C ASN A 125 -8.91 -0.43 3.48
N GLU A 126 -10.15 -0.02 3.23
CA GLU A 126 -10.92 -0.44 2.06
C GLU A 126 -10.22 -0.04 0.74
N ALA A 127 -9.68 1.18 0.69
CA ALA A 127 -8.89 1.64 -0.45
C ALA A 127 -7.62 0.78 -0.64
N LEU A 128 -6.86 0.53 0.43
CA LEU A 128 -5.65 -0.32 0.39
C LEU A 128 -5.95 -1.72 -0.13
N ILE A 129 -6.99 -2.37 0.39
CA ILE A 129 -7.42 -3.70 -0.06
C ILE A 129 -7.70 -3.68 -1.57
N THR A 130 -8.40 -2.65 -2.05
CA THR A 130 -8.72 -2.52 -3.48
C THR A 130 -7.47 -2.35 -4.34
N GLU A 131 -6.52 -1.50 -3.93
CA GLU A 131 -5.25 -1.33 -4.66
C GLU A 131 -4.43 -2.62 -4.69
N LEU A 132 -4.36 -3.37 -3.58
CA LEU A 132 -3.67 -4.66 -3.51
C LEU A 132 -4.33 -5.69 -4.44
N GLU A 133 -5.67 -5.75 -4.49
CA GLU A 133 -6.38 -6.64 -5.39
C GLU A 133 -6.12 -6.32 -6.88
N ILE A 134 -5.94 -5.04 -7.21
CA ILE A 134 -5.55 -4.62 -8.58
C ILE A 134 -4.16 -5.17 -8.92
N ILE A 135 -3.19 -5.04 -8.01
CA ILE A 135 -1.83 -5.57 -8.20
C ILE A 135 -1.88 -7.09 -8.42
N ILE A 136 -2.62 -7.82 -7.58
CA ILE A 136 -2.73 -9.29 -7.66
C ILE A 136 -3.31 -9.76 -9.01
N LYS A 137 -4.27 -9.01 -9.56
CA LYS A 137 -4.97 -9.35 -10.82
C LYS A 137 -4.20 -8.93 -12.08
N SER A 138 -3.11 -8.16 -11.95
CA SER A 138 -2.25 -7.71 -13.04
C SER A 138 -1.25 -8.78 -13.48
#